data_AF-K2BVQ4-F1
#
_entry.id   AF-K2BVQ4-F1
#
_cell.length_a   1.000
_cell.length_b   1.000
_cell.length_c   1.000
_cell.angle_alpha   90.00
_cell.angle_beta   90.00
_cell.angle_gamma   90.00
#
_symmetry.space_group_name_H-M   'P 1'
#
loop_
_entity.id
_entity.type
_entity.pdbx_description
1 polymer ?
#
loop_
_entity_poly.entity_id
_entity_poly.type
_entity_poly.pdbx_seq_one_letter_code
_entity_poly.pdbx_strand_id
1 'polypeptide(L)'
;MTNSQLLKLIKEHDICDEDSVEITRIFEVMTDDRKVEIIDDWENIARRIKASREQLEKEKEILLIQAISDIEKDLEEYNKRQVRKKTKKDIDILFAPVISEKSGI
;
A
#
# COMPACT_ATOMS: atom_id res chain seq x y z
N MET A 1 -30.84 -12.62 21.73
CA MET A 1 -30.68 -11.29 22.35
C MET A 1 -29.25 -10.76 22.24
N THR A 2 -28.21 -11.62 22.28
CA THR A 2 -26.80 -11.24 22.19
C THR A 2 -26.41 -10.53 20.89
N ASN A 3 -26.94 -10.94 19.72
CA ASN A 3 -26.67 -10.24 18.44
C ASN A 3 -27.15 -8.79 18.41
N SER A 4 -28.31 -8.45 18.98
CA SER A 4 -28.78 -7.06 19.00
C SER A 4 -27.94 -6.16 19.91
N GLN A 5 -27.36 -6.73 20.98
CA GLN A 5 -26.47 -5.99 21.88
C GLN A 5 -25.12 -5.74 21.23
N LEU A 6 -24.54 -6.74 20.55
CA LEU A 6 -23.30 -6.57 19.77
C LEU A 6 -23.46 -5.47 18.72
N LEU A 7 -24.52 -5.49 17.92
CA LEU A 7 -24.74 -4.49 16.87
C LEU A 7 -24.86 -3.06 17.44
N LYS A 8 -25.48 -2.92 18.61
CA LYS A 8 -25.54 -1.64 19.31
C LYS A 8 -24.15 -1.17 19.73
N LEU A 9 -23.35 -2.07 20.32
CA LEU A 9 -21.99 -1.79 20.77
C LEU A 9 -21.05 -1.43 19.62
N ILE A 10 -21.15 -2.14 18.48
CA ILE A 10 -20.47 -1.83 17.22
C ILE A 10 -20.76 -0.39 16.78
N LYS A 11 -22.04 -0.01 16.77
CA LYS A 11 -22.48 1.33 16.36
C LYS A 11 -22.01 2.42 17.31
N GLU A 12 -22.10 2.18 18.63
CA GLU A 12 -21.65 3.14 19.65
C GLU A 12 -20.15 3.40 19.60
N HIS A 13 -19.38 2.40 19.17
CA HIS A 13 -17.93 2.51 19.07
C HIS A 13 -17.47 2.91 17.66
N ASP A 14 -18.35 3.29 16.74
CA ASP A 14 -17.99 3.72 15.38
C ASP A 14 -17.02 2.74 14.70
N ILE A 15 -17.31 1.44 14.85
CA ILE A 15 -16.58 0.40 14.13
C ILE A 15 -17.05 0.45 12.68
N CYS A 16 -16.09 0.47 11.78
CA CYS A 16 -16.32 0.54 10.35
C CYS A 16 -17.09 -0.69 9.83
N ASP A 17 -17.80 -0.52 8.72
CA ASP A 17 -18.65 -1.54 8.08
C ASP A 17 -17.92 -2.87 7.81
N GLU A 18 -16.69 -2.86 7.28
CA GLU A 18 -15.97 -4.11 7.00
C GLU A 18 -15.68 -4.92 8.26
N ASP A 19 -15.21 -4.24 9.32
CA ASP A 19 -14.95 -4.90 10.61
C ASP A 19 -16.26 -5.35 11.26
N SER A 20 -17.31 -4.54 11.14
CA SER A 20 -18.63 -4.84 11.70
C SER A 20 -19.21 -6.13 11.12
N VAL A 21 -19.08 -6.33 9.82
CA VAL A 21 -19.51 -7.55 9.13
C VAL A 21 -18.77 -8.77 9.69
N GLU A 22 -17.44 -8.70 9.77
CA GLU A 22 -16.67 -9.86 10.21
C GLU A 22 -16.78 -10.14 11.70
N ILE A 23 -16.86 -9.10 12.54
CA ILE A 23 -17.13 -9.26 13.97
C ILE A 23 -18.49 -9.95 14.15
N THR A 24 -19.53 -9.54 13.43
CA THR A 24 -20.85 -10.17 13.52
C THR A 24 -20.80 -11.63 13.11
N ARG A 25 -20.14 -11.95 12.00
CA ARG A 25 -20.00 -13.31 11.49
C ARG A 25 -19.24 -14.23 12.46
N ILE A 26 -18.13 -13.72 13.03
CA ILE A 26 -17.35 -14.46 14.03
C ILE A 26 -18.18 -14.66 15.30
N PHE A 27 -18.86 -13.62 15.75
CA PHE A 27 -19.65 -13.67 16.98
C PHE A 27 -20.79 -14.69 16.88
N GLU A 28 -21.44 -14.85 15.73
CA GLU A 28 -22.53 -15.82 15.55
C GLU A 28 -22.13 -17.26 15.86
N VAL A 29 -20.92 -17.66 15.44
CA VAL A 29 -20.41 -19.04 15.59
C VAL A 29 -19.73 -19.32 16.93
N MET A 30 -19.58 -18.30 17.79
CA MET A 30 -19.01 -18.45 19.12
C MET A 30 -19.98 -19.15 20.09
N THR A 31 -19.41 -19.82 21.10
CA THR A 31 -20.18 -20.34 22.25
C THR A 31 -20.81 -19.20 23.04
N ASP A 32 -21.89 -19.47 23.75
CA ASP A 32 -22.60 -18.44 24.52
C ASP A 32 -21.73 -17.85 25.63
N ASP A 33 -20.93 -18.68 26.33
CA ASP A 33 -19.97 -18.20 27.32
C ASP A 33 -19.00 -17.19 26.70
N ARG A 34 -18.48 -17.50 25.51
CA ARG A 34 -17.55 -16.60 24.82
C ARG A 34 -18.22 -15.33 24.34
N LYS A 35 -19.48 -15.41 23.91
CA LYS A 35 -20.27 -14.23 23.54
C LYS A 35 -20.43 -13.28 24.72
N VAL A 36 -20.70 -13.80 25.92
CA VAL A 36 -20.79 -12.99 27.15
C VAL A 36 -19.46 -12.30 27.44
N GLU A 37 -18.35 -13.04 27.44
CA GLU A 37 -17.01 -12.47 27.66
C GLU A 37 -16.66 -11.34 26.68
N ILE A 38 -17.02 -11.50 25.40
CA ILE A 38 -16.78 -10.48 24.37
C ILE A 38 -17.63 -9.22 24.61
N ILE A 39 -18.88 -9.39 25.03
CA ILE A 39 -19.76 -8.27 25.33
C ILE A 39 -19.28 -7.51 26.57
N ASP A 40 -18.82 -8.23 27.60
CA ASP A 40 -18.29 -7.63 28.84
C ASP A 40 -16.96 -6.90 28.62
N ASP A 41 -16.09 -7.41 27.75
CA ASP A 41 -14.79 -6.79 27.41
C ASP A 41 -14.85 -5.88 26.16
N TRP A 42 -16.06 -5.56 25.67
CA TRP A 42 -16.22 -4.93 24.35
C TRP A 42 -15.44 -3.62 24.20
N GLU A 43 -15.42 -2.77 25.22
CA GLU A 43 -14.73 -1.47 25.15
C GLU A 43 -13.23 -1.64 24.87
N ASN A 44 -12.59 -2.64 25.50
CA ASN A 44 -11.19 -2.93 25.28
C ASN A 44 -10.95 -3.50 23.88
N ILE A 45 -11.84 -4.39 23.42
CA ILE A 45 -11.79 -4.98 22.08
C ILE A 45 -11.91 -3.88 21.01
N ALA A 46 -12.92 -3.02 21.13
CA ALA A 46 -13.15 -1.90 20.21
C ALA A 46 -11.94 -0.96 20.16
N ARG A 47 -11.34 -0.64 21.32
CA ARG A 47 -10.14 0.20 21.40
C ARG A 47 -8.95 -0.44 20.66
N ARG A 48 -8.77 -1.75 20.80
CA ARG A 48 -7.71 -2.49 20.11
C ARG A 48 -7.91 -2.53 18.60
N ILE A 49 -9.15 -2.73 18.15
CA ILE A 49 -9.50 -2.69 16.72
C ILE A 49 -9.13 -1.33 16.12
N LYS A 50 -9.54 -0.24 16.79
CA LYS A 50 -9.22 1.12 16.35
C LYS A 50 -7.73 1.39 16.30
N ALA A 51 -7.00 1.06 17.38
CA ALA A 51 -5.55 1.24 17.41
C ALA A 51 -4.85 0.44 16.30
N SER A 52 -5.30 -0.78 16.03
CA SER A 52 -4.78 -1.61 14.94
C SER A 52 -5.03 -0.95 13.57
N ARG A 53 -6.21 -0.37 13.35
CA ARG A 53 -6.50 0.37 12.10
C ARG A 53 -5.64 1.59 11.94
N GLU A 54 -5.48 2.40 12.97
CA GLU A 54 -4.61 3.58 12.93
C GLU A 54 -3.16 3.21 12.62
N GLN A 55 -2.69 2.09 13.17
CA GLN A 55 -1.36 1.57 12.85
C GLN A 55 -1.27 1.12 11.38
N LEU A 56 -2.27 0.38 10.88
CA LEU A 56 -2.31 -0.05 9.48
C LEU A 56 -2.32 1.13 8.50
N GLU A 57 -3.05 2.21 8.81
CA GLU A 57 -3.04 3.40 7.97
C GLU A 57 -1.67 4.08 7.94
N LYS A 58 -0.97 4.16 9.07
CA LYS A 58 0.43 4.65 9.11
C LYS A 58 1.37 3.77 8.30
N GLU A 59 1.24 2.45 8.40
CA GLU A 59 2.06 1.52 7.61
C GLU A 59 1.80 1.67 6.11
N LYS A 60 0.53 1.82 5.69
CA LYS A 60 0.17 2.12 4.29
C LYS A 60 0.80 3.43 3.81
N GLU A 61 0.78 4.48 4.61
CA GLU A 61 1.39 5.76 4.27
C GLU A 61 2.90 5.62 4.04
N ILE A 62 3.59 4.91 4.93
CA ILE A 62 5.03 4.64 4.79
C ILE A 62 5.32 3.88 3.49
N LEU A 63 4.56 2.81 3.22
CA LEU A 63 4.72 2.02 2.01
C LEU A 63 4.44 2.82 0.73
N LEU A 64 3.46 3.73 0.77
CA LEU A 64 3.16 4.62 -0.35
C LEU A 64 4.33 5.59 -0.62
N ILE A 65 4.89 6.19 0.42
CA ILE A 65 6.07 7.07 0.31
C ILE A 65 7.25 6.31 -0.28
N GLN A 66 7.51 5.09 0.19
CA GLN A 66 8.57 4.24 -0.34
C GLN A 66 8.36 3.92 -1.82
N ALA A 67 7.15 3.53 -2.20
CA ALA A 67 6.82 3.23 -3.60
C ALA A 67 7.03 4.46 -4.51
N ILE A 68 6.66 5.65 -4.06
CA ILE A 68 6.90 6.90 -4.82
C ILE A 68 8.41 7.13 -4.97
N SER A 69 9.19 7.00 -3.90
CA SER A 69 10.64 7.18 -3.94
C SER A 69 11.33 6.20 -4.89
N ASP A 70 10.88 4.94 -4.92
CA ASP A 70 11.38 3.92 -5.84
C ASP A 70 11.07 4.29 -7.30
N ILE A 71 9.85 4.76 -7.58
CA ILE A 71 9.46 5.23 -8.92
C ILE A 71 10.34 6.41 -9.36
N GLU A 72 10.58 7.39 -8.48
CA GLU A 72 11.43 8.55 -8.78
C GLU A 72 12.86 8.12 -9.11
N LYS A 73 13.42 7.17 -8.35
CA LYS A 73 14.75 6.62 -8.59
C LYS A 73 14.82 5.88 -9.93
N ASP A 74 13.82 5.07 -10.24
CA ASP A 74 13.72 4.35 -11.52
C ASP A 74 13.65 5.33 -12.70
N LEU A 75 12.90 6.41 -12.58
CA LEU A 75 12.83 7.48 -13.58
C LEU A 75 14.17 8.20 -13.75
N GLU A 76 14.87 8.52 -12.65
CA GLU A 76 16.18 9.16 -12.70
C GLU A 76 17.21 8.25 -13.39
N GLU A 77 17.24 6.96 -13.05
CA GLU A 77 18.11 5.98 -13.69
C GLU A 77 17.78 5.79 -15.17
N TYR A 78 16.50 5.74 -15.53
CA TYR A 78 16.07 5.67 -16.91
C TYR A 78 16.57 6.89 -17.69
N ASN A 79 16.40 8.10 -17.16
CA ASN A 79 16.89 9.33 -17.77
C ASN A 79 18.41 9.33 -17.93
N LYS A 80 19.17 8.94 -16.89
CA LYS A 80 20.64 8.79 -16.96
C LYS A 80 21.05 7.82 -18.07
N ARG A 81 20.35 6.69 -18.21
CA ARG A 81 20.59 5.71 -19.28
C ARG A 81 20.31 6.29 -20.68
N GLN A 82 19.22 7.05 -20.85
CA GLN A 82 18.89 7.70 -22.12
C GLN A 82 19.93 8.75 -22.52
N VAL A 83 20.35 9.60 -21.57
CA VAL A 83 21.41 10.60 -21.80
C VAL A 83 22.71 9.92 -22.21
N ARG A 84 23.16 8.90 -21.48
CA ARG A 84 24.38 8.14 -21.83
C ARG A 84 24.31 7.53 -23.23
N LYS A 85 23.16 6.96 -23.62
CA LYS A 85 22.95 6.41 -24.97
C LYS A 85 23.05 7.50 -26.03
N LYS A 86 22.43 8.67 -25.80
CA LYS A 86 22.48 9.80 -26.72
C LYS A 86 23.90 10.34 -26.87
N THR A 87 24.60 10.60 -25.77
CA THR A 87 25.98 11.08 -25.77
C THR A 87 26.92 10.11 -26.50
N LYS A 88 26.77 8.79 -26.28
CA LYS A 88 27.56 7.80 -27.01
C LYS A 88 27.31 7.87 -28.52
N LYS A 89 26.05 7.94 -28.95
CA LYS A 89 25.69 8.07 -30.36
C LYS A 89 26.25 9.34 -30.99
N ASP A 90 26.20 10.47 -30.27
CA ASP A 90 26.73 11.75 -30.76
C ASP A 90 28.26 11.70 -30.91
N ILE A 91 28.97 11.06 -29.97
CA ILE A 91 30.41 10.79 -30.05
C ILE A 91 30.72 9.88 -31.26
N ASP A 92 30.00 8.77 -31.42
CA ASP A 92 30.22 7.84 -32.53
C ASP A 92 30.02 8.53 -33.90
N ILE A 93 29.12 9.50 -34.00
CA ILE A 93 28.93 10.34 -35.20
C ILE A 93 30.10 11.30 -35.41
N LEU A 94 30.59 11.94 -34.34
CA LEU A 94 31.72 12.89 -34.42
C LEU A 94 33.06 12.23 -34.77
N PHE A 95 33.22 10.95 -34.41
CA PHE A 95 34.43 10.17 -34.71
C PHE A 95 34.21 9.13 -35.81
N ALA A 96 33.08 9.18 -36.51
CA ALA A 96 32.87 8.34 -37.70
C ALA A 96 33.97 8.69 -38.72
N PRO A 97 34.73 7.71 -39.24
CA PRO A 97 35.72 7.99 -40.26
C PRO A 97 35.00 8.62 -41.45
N VAL A 98 35.44 9.83 -41.83
CA VAL A 98 35.07 10.42 -43.11
C VAL A 98 35.61 9.48 -44.16
N ILE A 99 34.77 8.57 -44.65
CA ILE A 99 35.04 7.84 -45.89
C ILE A 99 34.97 8.93 -46.95
N SER A 100 36.13 9.54 -47.20
CA SER A 100 36.35 10.41 -48.34
C SER A 100 36.10 9.55 -49.55
N GLU A 101 34.95 9.76 -50.21
CA GLU A 101 34.74 9.40 -51.60
C GLU A 101 35.76 10.17 -52.44
N LYS A 102 36.97 9.65 -52.51
CA LYS A 102 37.93 9.90 -53.58
C LYS A 102 38.32 8.55 -54.16
N SER A 103 37.52 8.09 -55.10
CA SER A 103 37.89 7.08 -56.10
C SER A 103 36.91 7.29 -57.26
N GLY A 104 37.26 8.11 -58.25
CA GLY A 104 37.61 7.63 -59.59
C GLY A 104 36.33 7.24 -60.35
N ILE A 105 35.87 7.95 -61.38
CA ILE A 105 36.51 8.33 -62.65
C ILE A 105 35.72 9.53 -63.21
#